data_AF-A0A7C1BHW4-F1
#
_entry.id   AF-A0A7C1BHW4-F1
#
_cell.length_a   1.000
_cell.length_b   1.000
_cell.length_c   1.000
_cell.angle_alpha   90.00
_cell.angle_beta   90.00
_cell.angle_gamma   90.00
#
_symmetry.space_group_name_H-M   'P 1'
#
loop_
_entity.id
_entity.type
_entity.pdbx_description
1 polymer ?
#
loop_
_entity_poly.entity_id
_entity_poly.type
_entity_poly.pdbx_seq_one_letter_code
_entity_poly.pdbx_strand_id
1 'polypeptide(L)'
;RSELVLVAAAAEPKREIFDHLAAVLPAGTKVSYRVYEKGLRRLLETPSASGSALELPDRFKEYFRVRPEPPVNNTVVFLTLSS
;
A
#
# COMPACT_ATOMS: atom_id res chain seq x y z
N ARG A 1 -12.71 -18.10 -3.72
CA ARG A 1 -12.12 -17.08 -4.63
C ARG A 1 -11.19 -16.23 -3.78
N SER A 2 -9.89 -16.19 -4.10
CA SER A 2 -8.97 -15.22 -3.47
C SER A 2 -9.05 -13.93 -4.28
N GLU A 3 -9.77 -12.94 -3.76
CA GLU A 3 -9.83 -11.61 -4.35
C GLU A 3 -8.63 -10.79 -3.87
N LEU A 4 -7.94 -10.14 -4.82
CA LEU A 4 -6.85 -9.22 -4.55
C LEU A 4 -7.39 -7.79 -4.60
N VAL A 5 -7.25 -7.04 -3.51
CA VAL A 5 -7.60 -5.61 -3.48
C VAL A 5 -6.38 -4.78 -3.89
N LEU A 6 -6.55 -3.86 -4.83
CA LEU A 6 -5.49 -2.99 -5.33
C LEU A 6 -5.76 -1.55 -4.90
N VAL A 7 -4.84 -0.93 -4.17
CA VAL A 7 -4.90 0.48 -3.79
C VAL A 7 -4.00 1.28 -4.71
N ALA A 8 -4.58 2.20 -5.48
CA ALA A 8 -3.85 3.04 -6.42
C ALA A 8 -2.84 3.96 -5.71
N ALA A 9 -1.78 4.35 -6.42
CA ALA A 9 -0.77 5.27 -5.88
C ALA A 9 -1.41 6.59 -5.42
N ALA A 10 -2.27 7.16 -6.26
CA ALA A 10 -2.97 8.43 -6.01
C ALA A 10 -4.23 8.30 -5.12
N ALA A 11 -4.54 7.11 -4.58
CA ALA A 11 -5.69 6.96 -3.68
C ALA A 11 -5.38 7.62 -2.32
N GLU A 12 -6.19 8.60 -1.94
CA GLU A 12 -6.05 9.36 -0.69
C GLU A 12 -7.41 9.52 0.01
N PRO A 13 -7.43 9.68 1.34
CA PRO A 13 -6.29 9.61 2.26
C PRO A 13 -5.90 8.16 2.58
N LYS A 14 -4.60 7.84 2.47
CA LYS A 14 -4.07 6.47 2.62
C LYS A 14 -4.48 5.82 3.95
N ARG A 15 -4.36 6.54 5.06
CA ARG A 15 -4.65 6.03 6.40
C ARG A 15 -6.08 5.53 6.53
N GLU A 16 -7.06 6.36 6.19
CA GLU A 16 -8.49 5.99 6.29
C GLU A 16 -8.84 4.83 5.35
N ILE A 17 -8.22 4.78 4.16
CA ILE A 17 -8.38 3.63 3.26
C ILE A 17 -7.90 2.35 3.95
N PHE A 18 -6.69 2.32 4.51
CA PHE A 18 -6.19 1.12 5.15
C PHE A 18 -6.91 0.77 6.46
N ASP A 19 -7.32 1.76 7.25
CA ASP A 19 -8.14 1.55 8.45
C ASP A 19 -9.47 0.89 8.08
N HIS A 20 -10.15 1.39 7.03
CA HIS A 20 -11.39 0.81 6.54
C HIS A 20 -11.19 -0.60 5.99
N LEU A 21 -10.16 -0.82 5.16
CA LEU A 21 -9.85 -2.14 4.61
C LEU A 21 -9.52 -3.14 5.71
N ALA A 22 -8.78 -2.74 6.75
CA ALA A 22 -8.52 -3.59 7.90
C ALA A 22 -9.82 -3.97 8.62
N ALA A 23 -10.78 -3.05 8.74
CA ALA A 23 -12.04 -3.30 9.43
C ALA A 23 -12.97 -4.27 8.67
N VAL A 24 -13.02 -4.18 7.34
CA VAL A 24 -14.05 -4.88 6.54
C VAL A 24 -13.56 -6.13 5.82
N LEU A 25 -12.26 -6.26 5.56
CA LEU A 25 -11.75 -7.39 4.80
C LEU A 25 -11.58 -8.64 5.70
N PRO A 26 -11.93 -9.83 5.19
CA PRO A 26 -11.65 -11.09 5.87
C PRO A 26 -10.14 -11.34 6.04
N ALA A 27 -9.77 -12.08 7.10
CA ALA A 27 -8.40 -12.57 7.27
C ALA A 27 -7.96 -13.42 6.06
N GLY A 28 -6.68 -13.33 5.69
CA GLY A 28 -6.13 -13.98 4.50
C GLY A 28 -6.38 -13.22 3.19
N THR A 29 -7.12 -12.11 3.21
CA THR A 29 -7.28 -11.26 2.02
C THR A 29 -5.93 -10.64 1.65
N LYS A 30 -5.61 -10.71 0.35
CA LYS A 30 -4.42 -10.09 -0.21
C LYS A 30 -4.75 -8.67 -0.62
N VAL A 31 -3.88 -7.75 -0.26
CA VAL A 31 -3.95 -6.34 -0.68
C VAL A 31 -2.62 -5.99 -1.32
N SER A 32 -2.62 -5.17 -2.38
CA SER A 32 -1.39 -4.50 -2.80
C SER A 32 -1.62 -3.02 -2.99
N TYR A 33 -0.57 -2.25 -2.78
CA TYR A 33 -0.60 -0.81 -2.92
C TYR A 33 0.67 -0.28 -3.56
N ARG A 34 0.56 0.91 -4.14
CA ARG A 34 1.65 1.56 -4.87
C ARG A 34 2.12 2.80 -4.12
N VAL A 35 3.43 2.99 -4.05
CA VAL A 35 4.08 4.14 -3.40
C VAL A 35 5.30 4.62 -4.19
N TYR A 36 5.67 5.88 -4.01
CA TYR A 36 6.88 6.47 -4.58
C TYR A 36 7.99 6.58 -3.52
N GLU A 37 8.93 5.63 -3.51
CA GLU A 37 10.00 5.62 -2.51
C GLU A 37 11.17 6.57 -2.84
N LYS A 38 11.37 6.89 -4.13
CA LYS A 38 12.56 7.62 -4.62
C LYS A 38 12.21 8.58 -5.75
N GLY A 39 13.09 9.56 -5.98
CA GLY A 39 13.03 10.50 -7.10
C GLY A 39 11.99 11.61 -6.93
N LEU A 40 11.89 12.49 -7.94
CA LEU A 40 10.98 13.65 -7.94
C LEU A 40 9.51 13.27 -7.72
N ARG A 41 9.11 12.06 -8.11
CA ARG A 41 7.74 11.56 -7.91
C ARG A 41 7.37 11.43 -6.44
N ARG A 42 8.32 11.24 -5.52
CA ARG A 42 8.06 11.25 -4.07
C ARG A 42 7.53 12.60 -3.57
N LEU A 43 7.90 13.70 -4.22
CA LEU A 43 7.40 15.04 -3.88
C LEU A 43 5.91 15.21 -4.21
N LEU A 44 5.35 14.34 -5.04
CA LEU A 44 3.92 14.36 -5.39
C LEU A 44 3.05 13.62 -4.36
N GLU A 45 3.65 12.85 -3.45
CA GLU A 45 2.92 12.26 -2.32
C GLU A 45 2.87 13.25 -1.17
N THR A 46 1.68 13.42 -0.58
CA THR A 46 1.58 14.13 0.69
C THR A 46 2.47 13.43 1.73
N PRO A 47 3.19 14.16 2.62
CA PRO A 47 4.13 13.56 3.58
C PRO A 47 3.51 12.48 4.47
N SER A 48 2.22 12.61 4.80
CA SER A 48 1.41 11.64 5.54
C SER A 48 1.02 10.39 4.75
N ALA A 49 1.21 10.40 3.42
CA ALA A 49 0.96 9.29 2.51
C ALA A 49 2.26 8.64 2.00
N SER A 50 3.43 9.15 2.40
CA SER A 50 4.72 8.70 1.88
C SER A 50 5.05 7.26 2.29
N GLY A 51 5.42 6.44 1.30
CA GLY A 51 5.61 4.99 1.43
C GLY A 51 6.65 4.46 2.44
N SER A 52 7.37 5.31 3.17
CA SER A 52 8.19 4.90 4.33
C SER A 52 7.63 5.34 5.68
N ALA A 53 6.64 6.24 5.69
CA ALA A 53 6.03 6.84 6.88
C ALA A 53 4.55 6.47 7.05
N LEU A 54 3.95 5.77 6.10
CA LEU A 54 2.60 5.21 6.25
C LEU A 54 2.64 4.08 7.29
N GLU A 55 2.15 4.39 8.49
CA GLU A 55 1.85 3.38 9.51
C GLU A 55 0.59 2.62 9.08
N LEU A 56 0.76 1.37 8.66
CA LEU A 56 -0.35 0.47 8.37
C LEU A 56 -0.91 -0.10 9.68
N PRO A 57 -2.23 -0.36 9.77
CA PRO A 57 -2.78 -1.12 10.89
C PRO A 57 -2.06 -2.46 11.10
N ASP A 58 -1.85 -2.86 12.35
CA ASP A 58 -1.10 -4.07 12.76
C ASP A 58 -1.59 -5.37 12.08
N ARG A 59 -2.86 -5.38 11.64
CA ARG A 59 -3.46 -6.52 10.93
C ARG A 59 -2.85 -6.75 9.55
N PHE A 60 -2.21 -5.74 8.95
CA PHE A 60 -1.53 -5.88 7.68
C PHE A 60 -0.09 -6.36 7.86
N LYS A 61 0.24 -7.46 7.20
CA LYS A 61 1.60 -7.98 7.13
C LYS A 61 2.12 -7.87 5.71
N GLU A 62 3.19 -7.11 5.52
CA GLU A 62 3.94 -7.11 4.26
C GLU A 62 4.61 -8.47 4.05
N TYR A 63 4.41 -9.06 2.89
CA TYR A 63 5.04 -10.33 2.52
C TYR A 63 5.86 -10.25 1.23
N PHE A 64 5.68 -9.21 0.42
CA PHE A 64 6.45 -9.03 -0.80
C PHE A 64 6.48 -7.56 -1.23
N ARG A 65 7.60 -7.14 -1.84
CA ARG A 65 7.80 -5.78 -2.36
C ARG A 65 8.53 -5.83 -3.68
N VAL A 66 7.97 -5.17 -4.69
CA VAL A 66 8.58 -5.02 -6.01
C VAL A 66 9.03 -3.57 -6.15
N ARG A 67 10.33 -3.36 -6.25
CA ARG A 67 10.92 -2.05 -6.52
C ARG A 67 10.86 -1.74 -8.01
N PRO A 68 10.71 -0.47 -8.40
CA PRO A 68 10.66 -0.10 -9.80
C PRO A 68 12.02 -0.29 -10.47
N GLU A 69 11.97 -0.73 -11.73
CA GLU A 69 13.04 -0.54 -12.71
C GLU A 69 12.59 0.51 -13.74
N PRO A 70 13.49 1.39 -14.24
CA PRO A 70 13.13 2.35 -15.27
C PRO A 70 12.41 1.67 -16.45
N PRO A 71 11.33 2.26 -16.99
CA PRO A 71 10.78 3.60 -16.70
C PRO A 71 9.70 3.63 -15.60
N VAL A 72 9.50 2.53 -14.86
CA VAL A 72 8.48 2.44 -13.81
C VAL A 72 8.85 3.36 -12.64
N ASN A 73 7.82 3.99 -12.06
CA ASN A 73 8.03 4.99 -11.01
C ASN A 73 7.65 4.50 -9.60
N ASN A 74 6.68 3.58 -9.49
CA ASN A 74 6.14 3.14 -8.21
C ASN A 74 6.78 1.84 -7.74
N THR A 75 7.00 1.75 -6.44
CA THR A 75 7.15 0.49 -5.72
C THR A 75 5.77 -0.09 -5.48
N VAL A 76 5.62 -1.41 -5.66
CA VAL A 76 4.40 -2.14 -5.31
C VAL A 76 4.68 -2.95 -4.06
N VAL A 77 3.85 -2.78 -3.04
CA VAL A 77 3.93 -3.51 -1.78
C VAL A 77 2.72 -4.44 -1.67
N PHE A 78 2.96 -5.69 -1.29
CA PHE A 78 1.94 -6.71 -1.10
C PHE A 78 1.79 -7.05 0.37
N LEU A 79 0.53 -7.03 0.81
CA LEU A 79 0.09 -7.25 2.17
C LEU A 79 -0.86 -8.44 2.22
N THR A 80 -0.87 -9.14 3.34
CA THR A 80 -1.95 -10.03 3.73
C THR A 80 -2.59 -9.52 5.01
N LEU A 81 -3.91 -9.60 5.13
CA LEU A 81 -4.56 -9.46 6.42
C LEU A 81 -4.27 -10.70 7.25
N SER A 82 -3.69 -10.53 8.44
CA SER A 82 -3.68 -11.58 9.45
C SER A 82 -5.02 -11.64 10.20
N SER A 83 -5.29 -12.83 10.75
CA SER A 83 -6.31 -13.04 11.78
C SER A 83 -6.04 -12.16 12.99
#